data_AF-A0A6P3V528-F1
#
_entry.id   AF-A0A6P3V528-F1
#
_cell.length_a   1.000
_cell.length_b   1.000
_cell.length_c   1.000
_cell.angle_alpha   90.00
_cell.angle_beta   90.00
_cell.angle_gamma   90.00
#
_symmetry.space_group_name_H-M   'P 1'
#
loop_
_entity.id
_entity.type
_entity.pdbx_description
1 polymer ?
#
loop_
_entity_poly.entity_id
_entity_poly.type
_entity_poly.pdbx_seq_one_letter_code
_entity_poly.pdbx_strand_id
1 'polypeptide(L)'
;ELCVLTMSQRTALDKSILNYIYRGYRNWLTQSYGTRNGDRMSQLRNKYKFQKEVPIDVPFPCNVTAGRSPKVPESVHHLKPGDIDVIAAMGDSLTIGAGVTSIYTFEVNIENRGIVGSIGGQGTWREYLTLPNILKKFNPKLMGYSLGDAICTDPAAQLNVAEAGAMSKDMTFMATYLVNKIKVDPRVDINKHWKLISLMIGSNDFCSNMCATSSPWTMLNDHKIDLIHTLRILRDNLPRTFVALIPPPHLKELVAAHKGRESFLCYLASMIECSCMFALQFRDQRPEYYKLIERFHNIENIRE
;
A
#
# COMPACT_ATOMS: atom_id res chain seq x y z
N GLU A 1 -6.46 -32.34 -0.79
CA GLU A 1 -5.62 -31.18 -0.43
C GLU A 1 -4.47 -31.08 -1.42
N LEU A 2 -4.49 -30.10 -2.32
CA LEU A 2 -3.36 -29.82 -3.21
C LEU A 2 -2.46 -28.81 -2.51
N CYS A 3 -1.42 -29.32 -1.84
CA CYS A 3 -0.38 -28.50 -1.26
C CYS A 3 0.46 -27.92 -2.42
N VAL A 4 0.18 -26.67 -2.82
CA VAL A 4 1.05 -25.95 -3.75
C VAL A 4 2.32 -25.60 -2.98
N LEU A 5 3.36 -26.41 -3.15
CA LEU A 5 4.72 -26.09 -2.72
C LEU A 5 5.16 -24.83 -3.48
N THR A 6 5.00 -23.68 -2.84
CA THR A 6 5.57 -22.42 -3.31
C THR A 6 7.08 -22.45 -3.06
N MET A 7 7.82 -23.08 -3.97
CA MET A 7 9.27 -22.97 -3.97
C MET A 7 9.67 -21.60 -4.52
N SER A 8 10.25 -20.76 -3.66
CA SER A 8 10.93 -19.54 -4.09
C SER A 8 12.08 -19.93 -5.03
N GLN A 9 11.98 -19.55 -6.30
CA GLN A 9 13.06 -19.73 -7.27
C GLN A 9 14.23 -18.84 -6.86
N ARG A 10 15.35 -19.46 -6.43
CA ARG A 10 16.59 -18.75 -6.18
C ARG A 10 17.35 -18.52 -7.48
N THR A 11 17.75 -17.28 -7.70
CA THR A 11 18.51 -16.82 -8.87
C THR A 11 19.95 -16.47 -8.48
N ALA A 12 20.78 -16.07 -9.45
CA ALA A 12 22.13 -15.57 -9.19
C ALA A 12 22.15 -14.30 -8.31
N LEU A 13 21.03 -13.57 -8.22
CA LEU A 13 20.87 -12.40 -7.34
C LEU A 13 20.70 -12.81 -5.87
N ASP A 14 20.27 -14.05 -5.59
CA ASP A 14 20.07 -14.57 -4.23
C ASP A 14 21.37 -15.07 -3.57
N LYS A 15 22.53 -14.80 -4.17
CA LYS A 15 23.84 -15.11 -3.58
C LYS A 15 24.01 -14.38 -2.25
N SER A 16 24.55 -15.07 -1.24
CA SER A 16 24.70 -14.55 0.12
C SER A 16 25.43 -13.22 0.21
N ILE A 17 26.47 -13.01 -0.63
CA ILE A 17 27.26 -11.77 -0.63
C ILE A 17 26.50 -10.58 -1.23
N LEU A 18 25.78 -10.77 -2.33
CA LEU A 18 24.95 -9.71 -2.92
C LEU A 18 23.82 -9.33 -1.96
N ASN A 19 23.21 -10.33 -1.33
CA ASN A 19 22.22 -10.12 -0.27
C ASN A 19 22.79 -9.36 0.94
N TYR A 20 24.02 -9.65 1.36
CA TYR A 20 24.67 -8.92 2.45
C TYR A 20 24.94 -7.46 2.07
N ILE A 21 25.50 -7.20 0.88
CA ILE A 21 25.77 -5.84 0.38
C ILE A 21 24.47 -5.06 0.24
N TYR A 22 23.45 -5.65 -0.38
CA TYR A 22 22.14 -5.03 -0.54
C TYR A 22 21.51 -4.69 0.82
N ARG A 23 21.52 -5.63 1.77
CA ARG A 23 21.01 -5.39 3.14
C ARG A 23 21.78 -4.26 3.83
N GLY A 24 23.11 -4.24 3.70
CA GLY A 24 23.96 -3.19 4.26
C GLY A 24 23.62 -1.82 3.70
N TYR A 25 23.57 -1.70 2.37
CA TYR A 25 23.17 -0.48 1.67
C TYR A 25 21.77 -0.02 2.07
N ARG A 26 20.79 -0.93 2.07
CA ARG A 26 19.41 -0.63 2.45
C ARG A 26 19.33 -0.11 3.89
N ASN A 27 19.96 -0.83 4.83
CA ASN A 27 19.94 -0.43 6.23
C ASN A 27 20.57 0.95 6.43
N TRP A 28 21.69 1.23 5.75
CA TRP A 28 22.29 2.55 5.76
C TRP A 28 21.35 3.61 5.18
N LEU A 29 20.72 3.34 4.04
CA LEU A 29 19.80 4.26 3.36
C LEU A 29 18.61 4.59 4.28
N THR A 30 17.97 3.57 4.86
CA THR A 30 16.82 3.73 5.77
C THR A 30 17.22 4.42 7.08
N GLN A 31 18.38 4.13 7.64
CA GLN A 31 18.85 4.84 8.85
C GLN A 31 19.16 6.32 8.57
N SER A 32 19.71 6.60 7.40
CA SER A 32 20.14 7.97 7.04
C SER A 32 18.97 8.84 6.59
N TYR A 33 17.98 8.28 5.89
CA TYR A 33 16.95 9.06 5.20
C TYR A 33 15.51 8.63 5.51
N GLY A 34 15.33 7.59 6.32
CA GLY A 34 14.04 7.11 6.79
C GLY A 34 13.50 7.88 8.00
N THR A 35 12.39 7.38 8.55
CA THR A 35 11.64 8.00 9.65
C THR A 35 12.38 7.98 10.98
N ARG A 36 13.40 7.12 11.12
CA ARG A 36 14.24 7.06 12.34
C ARG A 36 15.20 8.24 12.46
N ASN A 37 15.48 8.95 11.38
CA ASN A 37 16.33 10.13 11.42
C ASN A 37 15.51 11.36 11.88
N GLY A 38 15.65 11.74 13.14
CA GLY A 38 14.92 12.86 13.74
C GLY A 38 15.20 14.21 13.08
N ASP A 39 16.45 14.47 12.67
CA ASP A 39 16.82 15.70 11.96
C ASP A 39 16.15 15.76 10.59
N ARG A 40 16.14 14.63 9.88
CA ARG A 40 15.47 14.47 8.58
C ARG A 40 13.97 14.75 8.69
N MET A 41 13.31 14.16 9.68
CA MET A 41 11.88 14.37 9.93
C MET A 41 11.59 15.82 10.32
N SER A 42 12.42 16.44 11.15
CA SER A 42 12.31 17.85 11.51
C SER A 42 12.41 18.76 10.29
N GLN A 43 13.38 18.52 9.41
CA GLN A 43 13.51 19.25 8.14
C GLN A 43 12.27 19.11 7.24
N LEU A 44 11.72 17.89 7.14
CA LEU A 44 10.53 17.62 6.32
C LEU A 44 9.28 18.31 6.87
N ARG A 45 9.09 18.30 8.20
CA ARG A 45 8.00 19.04 8.86
C ARG A 45 8.13 20.55 8.64
N ASN A 46 9.34 21.10 8.75
CA ASN A 46 9.60 22.53 8.50
C ASN A 46 9.32 22.95 7.06
N LYS A 47 9.44 22.02 6.10
CA LYS A 47 9.08 22.24 4.68
C LYS A 47 7.59 22.03 4.38
N TYR A 48 6.72 21.87 5.40
CA TYR A 48 5.30 21.59 5.26
C TYR A 48 4.98 20.34 4.41
N LYS A 49 5.88 19.35 4.41
CA LYS A 49 5.69 18.08 3.70
C LYS A 49 4.92 17.05 4.51
N PHE A 50 4.72 17.32 5.80
CA PHE A 50 4.01 16.45 6.74
C PHE A 50 2.97 17.24 7.52
N GLN A 51 2.00 16.50 8.07
CA GLN A 51 1.08 17.01 9.07
C GLN A 51 1.86 17.72 10.20
N LYS A 52 1.35 18.88 10.63
CA LYS A 52 1.82 19.54 11.85
C LYS A 52 1.43 18.70 13.06
N GLU A 53 2.37 18.50 13.98
CA GLU A 53 2.09 17.70 15.16
C GLU A 53 0.95 18.31 15.97
N VAL A 54 -0.04 17.48 16.28
CA VAL A 54 -1.20 17.91 17.08
C VAL A 54 -0.79 17.87 18.56
N PRO A 55 -0.92 18.97 19.31
CA PRO A 55 -0.57 19.00 20.73
C PRO A 55 -1.31 17.96 21.58
N ILE A 56 -0.73 17.62 22.73
CA ILE A 56 -1.27 16.58 23.62
C ILE A 56 -2.60 16.99 24.28
N ASP A 57 -2.77 18.28 24.54
CA ASP A 57 -3.96 18.92 25.11
C ASP A 57 -5.14 18.96 24.13
N VAL A 58 -4.88 18.86 22.82
CA VAL A 58 -5.95 18.75 21.82
C VAL A 58 -6.58 17.34 21.90
N PRO A 59 -7.89 17.25 22.21
CA PRO A 59 -8.56 15.96 22.30
C PRO A 59 -8.72 15.33 20.92
N PHE A 60 -8.84 14.01 20.89
CA PHE A 60 -9.20 13.31 19.66
C PHE A 60 -10.62 13.73 19.23
N PRO A 61 -10.84 14.13 17.96
CA PRO A 61 -12.07 14.80 17.55
C PRO A 61 -13.30 13.90 17.51
N CYS A 62 -13.14 12.57 17.57
CA CYS A 62 -14.27 11.63 17.51
C CYS A 62 -14.60 11.05 18.89
N ASN A 63 -15.89 10.79 19.13
CA ASN A 63 -16.33 10.10 20.33
C ASN A 63 -15.95 8.61 20.28
N VAL A 64 -15.06 8.19 21.18
CA VAL A 64 -14.56 6.80 21.24
C VAL A 64 -15.39 5.87 22.13
N THR A 65 -16.26 6.39 23.01
CA THR A 65 -16.97 5.56 24.00
C THR A 65 -18.00 4.61 23.37
N ALA A 66 -18.60 5.00 22.25
CA ALA A 66 -19.54 4.17 21.48
C ALA A 66 -18.88 3.43 20.30
N GLY A 67 -17.54 3.40 20.28
CA GLY A 67 -16.75 3.00 19.12
C GLY A 67 -16.62 1.49 18.89
N ARG A 68 -16.75 0.67 19.93
CA ARG A 68 -16.72 -0.81 19.85
C ARG A 68 -18.09 -1.36 20.22
N SER A 69 -18.53 -2.40 19.52
CA SER A 69 -19.82 -3.04 19.76
C SER A 69 -19.78 -3.91 21.03
N PRO A 70 -20.87 -3.99 21.82
CA PRO A 70 -20.92 -4.85 23.00
C PRO A 70 -20.79 -6.35 22.68
N LYS A 71 -21.21 -6.75 21.47
CA LYS A 71 -21.05 -8.09 20.91
C LYS A 71 -20.33 -7.97 19.58
N VAL A 72 -19.49 -8.96 19.25
CA VAL A 72 -18.79 -9.02 17.96
C VAL A 72 -19.83 -9.09 16.84
N PRO A 73 -19.85 -8.12 15.90
CA PRO A 73 -20.88 -8.10 14.86
C PRO A 73 -20.70 -9.26 13.89
N GLU A 74 -21.79 -9.81 13.36
CA GLU A 74 -21.76 -10.90 12.36
C GLU A 74 -21.76 -10.41 10.92
N SER A 75 -22.13 -9.14 10.70
CA SER A 75 -22.19 -8.52 9.38
C SER A 75 -21.40 -7.22 9.35
N VAL A 76 -20.80 -6.93 8.19
CA VAL A 76 -20.07 -5.69 7.93
C VAL A 76 -20.95 -4.44 8.12
N HIS A 77 -22.27 -4.55 7.90
CA HIS A 77 -23.21 -3.44 8.07
C HIS A 77 -23.37 -2.98 9.53
N HIS A 78 -22.96 -3.81 10.49
CA HIS A 78 -22.97 -3.47 11.92
C HIS A 78 -21.56 -3.20 12.46
N LEU A 79 -20.54 -3.23 11.60
CA LEU A 79 -19.15 -3.09 12.00
C LEU A 79 -18.86 -1.65 12.44
N LYS A 80 -18.30 -1.48 13.63
CA LYS A 80 -17.83 -0.18 14.12
C LYS A 80 -16.30 -0.10 14.08
N PRO A 81 -15.70 1.10 14.11
CA PRO A 81 -14.24 1.26 14.10
C PRO A 81 -13.52 0.45 15.19
N GLY A 82 -14.11 0.34 16.38
CA GLY A 82 -13.53 -0.40 17.50
C GLY A 82 -13.67 -1.91 17.38
N ASP A 83 -14.51 -2.43 16.48
CA ASP A 83 -14.67 -3.87 16.24
C ASP A 83 -13.57 -4.45 15.33
N ILE A 84 -12.83 -3.59 14.61
CA ILE A 84 -11.71 -4.00 13.76
C ILE A 84 -10.54 -4.38 14.67
N ASP A 85 -10.15 -5.65 14.64
CA ASP A 85 -9.06 -6.18 15.46
C ASP A 85 -7.75 -6.27 14.69
N VAL A 86 -7.83 -6.56 13.39
CA VAL A 86 -6.69 -6.77 12.51
C VAL A 86 -6.82 -5.83 11.31
N ILE A 87 -5.74 -5.13 10.98
CA ILE A 87 -5.63 -4.38 9.74
C ILE A 87 -4.49 -4.95 8.88
N ALA A 88 -4.71 -5.05 7.58
CA ALA A 88 -3.76 -5.55 6.61
C ALA A 88 -3.85 -4.76 5.30
N ALA A 89 -2.83 -4.88 4.46
CA ALA A 89 -2.82 -4.21 3.17
C ALA A 89 -2.14 -5.03 2.08
N MET A 90 -2.68 -4.88 0.87
CA MET A 90 -2.17 -5.39 -0.39
C MET A 90 -2.10 -4.23 -1.37
N GLY A 91 -1.15 -4.25 -2.32
CA GLY A 91 -1.01 -3.16 -3.27
C GLY A 91 0.39 -2.97 -3.81
N ASP A 92 0.62 -1.78 -4.34
CA ASP A 92 1.88 -1.40 -4.98
C ASP A 92 2.75 -0.42 -4.15
N SER A 93 3.67 0.27 -4.83
CA SER A 93 4.57 1.29 -4.29
C SER A 93 3.86 2.39 -3.47
N LEU A 94 2.60 2.71 -3.76
CA LEU A 94 1.84 3.68 -2.97
C LEU A 94 1.43 3.12 -1.60
N THR A 95 1.13 1.82 -1.53
CA THR A 95 0.70 1.13 -0.30
C THR A 95 1.86 0.85 0.66
N ILE A 96 3.10 0.85 0.15
CA ILE A 96 4.31 0.73 0.99
C ILE A 96 4.88 2.09 1.40
N GLY A 97 4.32 3.19 0.88
CA GLY A 97 4.83 4.54 1.12
C GLY A 97 6.23 4.75 0.54
N ALA A 98 6.46 4.31 -0.70
CA ALA A 98 7.75 4.47 -1.37
C ALA A 98 8.14 5.95 -1.45
N GLY A 99 9.25 6.31 -0.79
CA GLY A 99 9.81 7.66 -0.83
C GLY A 99 8.94 8.74 -0.16
N VAL A 100 8.08 8.42 0.81
CA VAL A 100 7.30 9.44 1.54
C VAL A 100 8.21 10.43 2.27
N THR A 101 9.37 10.00 2.76
CA THR A 101 10.38 10.89 3.37
C THR A 101 11.37 11.50 2.37
N SER A 102 11.15 11.30 1.06
CA SER A 102 12.14 11.70 0.05
C SER A 102 12.27 13.23 -0.14
N ILE A 103 13.51 13.67 -0.30
CA ILE A 103 13.94 14.96 -0.86
C ILE A 103 14.58 14.72 -2.22
N TYR A 104 15.27 13.58 -2.41
CA TYR A 104 15.95 13.22 -3.63
C TYR A 104 15.33 11.97 -4.26
N THR A 105 15.35 11.89 -5.59
CA THR A 105 14.71 10.80 -6.34
C THR A 105 15.21 9.40 -5.97
N PHE A 106 16.50 9.22 -5.68
CA PHE A 106 17.06 7.90 -5.36
C PHE A 106 16.51 7.33 -4.03
N GLU A 107 15.97 8.18 -3.15
CA GLU A 107 15.37 7.78 -1.88
C GLU A 107 13.99 7.11 -2.06
N VAL A 108 13.46 7.01 -3.29
CA VAL A 108 12.22 6.26 -3.60
C VAL A 108 12.31 4.78 -3.18
N ASN A 109 13.53 4.25 -3.07
CA ASN A 109 13.80 2.89 -2.58
C ASN A 109 13.53 2.70 -1.07
N ILE A 110 13.18 3.75 -0.34
CA ILE A 110 12.82 3.68 1.07
C ILE A 110 11.31 3.42 1.18
N GLU A 111 10.97 2.28 1.79
CA GLU A 111 9.59 1.88 2.02
C GLU A 111 9.11 2.38 3.39
N ASN A 112 8.47 3.55 3.40
CA ASN A 112 7.97 4.17 4.63
C ASN A 112 6.62 3.57 5.09
N ARG A 113 6.54 2.23 5.18
CA ARG A 113 5.30 1.49 5.48
C ARG A 113 4.64 1.96 6.77
N GLY A 114 5.43 2.33 7.78
CA GLY A 114 4.93 2.77 9.08
C GLY A 114 4.11 4.06 9.07
N ILE A 115 4.21 4.88 8.04
CA ILE A 115 3.54 6.21 7.97
C ILE A 115 2.60 6.36 6.77
N VAL A 116 2.37 5.28 6.01
CA VAL A 116 1.42 5.28 4.90
C VAL A 116 -0.03 5.32 5.42
N GLY A 117 -0.90 6.04 4.71
CA GLY A 117 -2.27 6.31 5.17
C GLY A 117 -3.12 5.07 5.44
N SER A 118 -2.98 4.00 4.65
CA SER A 118 -3.85 2.81 4.71
C SER A 118 -3.49 1.85 5.84
N ILE A 119 -2.20 1.69 6.17
CA ILE A 119 -1.71 0.60 7.03
C ILE A 119 -0.54 1.00 7.96
N GLY A 120 -0.04 2.23 7.88
CA GLY A 120 1.03 2.71 8.74
C GLY A 120 0.53 2.97 10.17
N GLY A 121 1.18 2.39 11.17
CA GLY A 121 0.84 2.58 12.59
C GLY A 121 1.98 3.16 13.43
N GLN A 122 3.03 3.71 12.80
CA GLN A 122 4.10 4.41 13.48
C GLN A 122 3.55 5.67 14.16
N GLY A 123 4.02 5.94 15.38
CA GLY A 123 3.59 7.09 16.18
C GLY A 123 2.08 7.05 16.50
N THR A 124 1.46 8.23 16.49
CA THR A 124 0.03 8.41 16.75
C THR A 124 -0.64 9.31 15.71
N TRP A 125 -1.97 9.46 15.77
CA TRP A 125 -2.73 10.35 14.88
C TRP A 125 -2.29 11.82 14.99
N ARG A 126 -1.59 12.16 16.08
CA ARG A 126 -1.00 13.48 16.31
C ARG A 126 0.20 13.74 15.42
N GLU A 127 0.99 12.70 15.14
CA GLU A 127 2.23 12.80 14.35
C GLU A 127 2.00 12.44 12.88
N TYR A 128 1.18 11.39 12.65
CA TYR A 128 0.87 10.82 11.35
C TYR A 128 -0.62 10.44 11.27
N LEU A 129 -1.36 11.14 10.44
CA LEU A 129 -2.77 10.84 10.16
C LEU A 129 -2.87 9.62 9.24
N THR A 130 -2.95 8.44 9.85
CA THR A 130 -3.15 7.17 9.18
C THR A 130 -4.36 6.45 9.75
N LEU A 131 -4.94 5.55 8.96
CA LEU A 131 -6.10 4.76 9.37
C LEU A 131 -5.80 3.93 10.63
N PRO A 132 -4.68 3.20 10.77
CA PRO A 132 -4.35 2.53 12.02
C PRO A 132 -4.22 3.49 13.21
N ASN A 133 -3.63 4.67 13.03
CA ASN A 133 -3.47 5.65 14.10
C ASN A 133 -4.80 6.21 14.62
N ILE A 134 -5.79 6.32 13.73
CA ILE A 134 -7.19 6.62 14.06
C ILE A 134 -7.83 5.41 14.76
N LEU A 135 -7.75 4.21 14.18
CA LEU A 135 -8.38 3.00 14.72
C LEU A 135 -7.85 2.61 16.11
N LYS A 136 -6.57 2.85 16.40
CA LYS A 136 -5.98 2.69 17.75
C LYS A 136 -6.72 3.48 18.83
N LYS A 137 -7.41 4.57 18.48
CA LYS A 137 -8.24 5.33 19.44
C LYS A 137 -9.55 4.63 19.77
N PHE A 138 -10.07 3.79 18.88
CA PHE A 138 -11.29 3.00 19.08
C PHE A 138 -10.98 1.58 19.58
N ASN A 139 -9.86 0.99 19.16
CA ASN A 139 -9.36 -0.31 19.60
C ASN A 139 -7.85 -0.24 19.89
N PRO A 140 -7.42 -0.07 21.15
CA PRO A 140 -6.01 -0.08 21.52
C PRO A 140 -5.30 -1.42 21.28
N LYS A 141 -6.04 -2.51 21.06
CA LYS A 141 -5.51 -3.86 20.77
C LYS A 141 -5.44 -4.16 19.26
N LEU A 142 -5.67 -3.15 18.40
CA LEU A 142 -5.50 -3.28 16.96
C LEU A 142 -4.11 -3.86 16.64
N MET A 143 -4.04 -4.77 15.68
CA MET A 143 -2.79 -5.39 15.23
C MET A 143 -2.68 -5.42 13.70
N GLY A 144 -1.50 -5.76 13.18
CA GLY A 144 -1.24 -5.95 11.75
C GLY A 144 -0.74 -4.71 11.00
N TYR A 145 -0.83 -3.51 11.59
CA TYR A 145 -0.29 -2.27 11.01
C TYR A 145 1.24 -2.26 10.98
N SER A 146 1.83 -1.60 9.98
CA SER A 146 3.29 -1.47 9.86
C SER A 146 3.87 -0.55 10.93
N LEU A 147 5.04 -0.90 11.47
CA LEU A 147 5.63 -0.24 12.65
C LEU A 147 6.68 0.82 12.31
N GLY A 148 7.16 0.86 11.07
CA GLY A 148 8.16 1.83 10.62
C GLY A 148 8.59 1.56 9.19
N ASP A 149 9.75 2.08 8.81
CA ASP A 149 10.37 1.76 7.53
C ASP A 149 10.76 0.28 7.49
N ALA A 150 10.30 -0.42 6.46
CA ALA A 150 10.38 -1.88 6.40
C ALA A 150 10.13 -2.37 4.97
N ILE A 151 10.81 -3.45 4.57
CA ILE A 151 10.40 -4.23 3.40
C ILE A 151 9.43 -5.34 3.85
N CYS A 152 8.71 -5.95 2.92
CA CYS A 152 7.66 -6.95 3.21
C CYS A 152 8.12 -8.13 4.11
N THR A 153 9.39 -8.52 4.03
CA THR A 153 9.99 -9.60 4.83
C THR A 153 10.44 -9.18 6.22
N ASP A 154 10.53 -7.87 6.50
CA ASP A 154 10.91 -7.38 7.82
C ASP A 154 9.75 -7.59 8.81
N PRO A 155 10.04 -7.91 10.09
CA PRO A 155 9.02 -7.97 11.12
C PRO A 155 8.20 -6.67 11.25
N ALA A 156 8.81 -5.52 10.97
CA ALA A 156 8.14 -4.22 11.06
C ALA A 156 7.08 -3.99 9.98
N ALA A 157 7.07 -4.74 8.87
CA ALA A 157 6.02 -4.63 7.84
C ALA A 157 4.67 -5.19 8.33
N GLN A 158 4.68 -6.14 9.27
CA GLN A 158 3.49 -6.80 9.81
C GLN A 158 2.62 -7.40 8.68
N LEU A 159 1.34 -7.00 8.56
CA LEU A 159 0.41 -7.52 7.54
C LEU A 159 0.29 -6.60 6.31
N ASN A 160 1.22 -5.67 6.13
CA ASN A 160 1.38 -4.99 4.85
C ASN A 160 2.20 -5.87 3.91
N VAL A 161 1.53 -6.51 2.95
CA VAL A 161 2.14 -7.40 1.95
C VAL A 161 2.24 -6.76 0.56
N ALA A 162 2.00 -5.46 0.46
CA ALA A 162 2.21 -4.72 -0.77
C ALA A 162 3.68 -4.72 -1.18
N GLU A 163 3.96 -4.59 -2.48
CA GLU A 163 5.30 -4.63 -3.04
C GLU A 163 5.50 -3.53 -4.08
N ALA A 164 6.72 -2.99 -4.14
CA ALA A 164 7.07 -2.02 -5.17
C ALA A 164 6.96 -2.67 -6.56
N GLY A 165 6.42 -1.95 -7.54
CA GLY A 165 6.28 -2.44 -8.92
C GLY A 165 5.18 -3.46 -9.16
N ALA A 166 4.42 -3.86 -8.12
CA ALA A 166 3.33 -4.82 -8.26
C ALA A 166 2.20 -4.31 -9.16
N MET A 167 1.60 -5.23 -9.91
CA MET A 167 0.48 -5.01 -10.82
C MET A 167 -0.71 -5.90 -10.46
N SER A 168 -1.83 -5.74 -11.17
CA SER A 168 -3.05 -6.54 -10.96
C SER A 168 -2.79 -8.05 -10.91
N LYS A 169 -1.93 -8.56 -11.80
CA LYS A 169 -1.56 -9.98 -11.86
C LYS A 169 -0.91 -10.54 -10.59
N ASP A 170 -0.33 -9.68 -9.75
CA ASP A 170 0.38 -10.07 -8.53
C ASP A 170 -0.59 -10.18 -7.32
N MET A 171 -1.82 -9.64 -7.44
CA MET A 171 -2.80 -9.62 -6.36
C MET A 171 -3.15 -11.01 -5.83
N THR A 172 -3.30 -12.00 -6.72
CA THR A 172 -3.68 -13.37 -6.36
C THR A 172 -2.61 -14.02 -5.48
N PHE A 173 -1.33 -13.76 -5.78
CA PHE A 173 -0.21 -14.20 -4.96
C PHE A 173 -0.20 -13.48 -3.61
N MET A 174 -0.36 -12.15 -3.61
CA MET A 174 -0.41 -11.35 -2.38
C MET A 174 -1.54 -11.79 -1.44
N ALA A 175 -2.74 -12.09 -1.97
CA ALA A 175 -3.85 -12.59 -1.17
C ALA A 175 -3.51 -13.94 -0.53
N THR A 176 -2.96 -14.87 -1.30
CA THR A 176 -2.54 -16.18 -0.79
C THR A 176 -1.48 -16.03 0.31
N TYR A 177 -0.49 -15.17 0.08
CA TYR A 177 0.57 -14.89 1.04
C TYR A 177 0.02 -14.25 2.33
N LEU A 178 -0.87 -13.26 2.20
CA LEU A 178 -1.52 -12.59 3.33
C LEU A 178 -2.38 -13.57 4.15
N VAL A 179 -3.17 -14.40 3.49
CA VAL A 179 -3.96 -15.46 4.13
C VAL A 179 -3.07 -16.37 4.97
N ASN A 180 -1.96 -16.84 4.39
CA ASN A 180 -1.02 -17.69 5.11
C ASN A 180 -0.40 -16.96 6.30
N LYS A 181 0.01 -15.70 6.12
CA LYS A 181 0.58 -14.86 7.18
C LYS A 181 -0.40 -14.66 8.34
N ILE A 182 -1.69 -14.45 8.06
CA ILE A 182 -2.75 -14.33 9.07
C ILE A 182 -2.98 -15.67 9.78
N LYS A 183 -3.05 -16.79 9.05
CA LYS A 183 -3.31 -18.12 9.62
C LYS A 183 -2.23 -18.57 10.61
N VAL A 184 -0.98 -18.16 10.40
CA VAL A 184 0.15 -18.53 11.28
C VAL A 184 0.42 -17.51 12.38
N ASP A 185 -0.25 -16.35 12.38
CA ASP A 185 -0.06 -15.34 13.41
C ASP A 185 -0.84 -15.73 14.68
N PRO A 186 -0.16 -16.09 15.79
CA PRO A 186 -0.82 -16.56 17.00
C PRO A 186 -1.65 -15.46 17.70
N ARG A 187 -1.51 -14.20 17.29
CA ARG A 187 -2.28 -13.08 17.84
C ARG A 187 -3.70 -13.01 17.23
N VAL A 188 -3.94 -13.69 16.11
CA VAL A 188 -5.19 -13.58 15.36
C VAL A 188 -6.09 -14.79 15.60
N ASP A 189 -7.25 -14.58 16.26
CA ASP A 189 -8.35 -15.54 16.20
C ASP A 189 -9.09 -15.33 14.87
N ILE A 190 -8.75 -16.15 13.88
CA ILE A 190 -9.26 -16.02 12.50
C ILE A 190 -10.80 -16.04 12.43
N ASN A 191 -11.48 -16.74 13.34
CA ASN A 191 -12.93 -16.94 13.34
C ASN A 191 -13.68 -15.83 14.09
N LYS A 192 -13.02 -15.14 15.03
CA LYS A 192 -13.66 -14.09 15.85
C LYS A 192 -13.22 -12.69 15.46
N HIS A 193 -11.95 -12.48 15.12
CA HIS A 193 -11.44 -11.15 14.83
C HIS A 193 -11.94 -10.64 13.48
N TRP A 194 -12.37 -9.38 13.46
CA TRP A 194 -12.63 -8.67 12.21
C TRP A 194 -11.33 -8.17 11.59
N LYS A 195 -11.18 -8.45 10.29
CA LYS A 195 -10.06 -7.98 9.46
C LYS A 195 -10.53 -6.83 8.59
N LEU A 196 -9.76 -5.75 8.55
CA LEU A 196 -9.84 -4.73 7.50
C LEU A 196 -8.64 -4.90 6.56
N ILE A 197 -8.90 -5.19 5.29
CA ILE A 197 -7.86 -5.32 4.26
C ILE A 197 -8.02 -4.20 3.26
N SER A 198 -7.04 -3.31 3.15
CA SER A 198 -7.00 -2.32 2.06
C SER A 198 -6.29 -2.89 0.84
N LEU A 199 -6.88 -2.74 -0.34
CA LEU A 199 -6.27 -3.10 -1.62
C LEU A 199 -6.22 -1.86 -2.51
N MET A 200 -5.01 -1.41 -2.84
CA MET A 200 -4.76 -0.31 -3.79
C MET A 200 -3.67 -0.73 -4.77
N ILE A 201 -4.07 -1.02 -6.01
CA ILE A 201 -3.18 -1.47 -7.06
C ILE A 201 -3.64 -0.93 -8.42
N GLY A 202 -2.74 -0.88 -9.39
CA GLY A 202 -3.03 -0.41 -10.74
C GLY A 202 -2.07 0.68 -11.21
N SER A 203 -1.32 1.31 -10.32
CA SER A 203 -0.39 2.38 -10.70
C SER A 203 0.64 1.87 -11.71
N ASN A 204 1.19 0.66 -11.50
CA ASN A 204 2.15 0.05 -12.40
C ASN A 204 1.51 -0.51 -13.67
N ASP A 205 0.25 -0.96 -13.61
CA ASP A 205 -0.53 -1.35 -14.78
C ASP A 205 -0.64 -0.15 -15.74
N PHE A 206 -0.92 1.04 -15.20
CA PHE A 206 -0.99 2.28 -16.00
C PHE A 206 0.38 2.77 -16.44
N CYS A 207 1.36 2.75 -15.55
CA CYS A 207 2.66 3.38 -15.75
C CYS A 207 3.60 2.58 -16.68
N SER A 208 3.46 1.25 -16.71
CA SER A 208 4.37 0.36 -17.45
C SER A 208 3.66 -0.63 -18.37
N ASN A 209 2.52 -1.19 -17.98
CA ASN A 209 1.88 -2.25 -18.76
C ASN A 209 1.02 -1.72 -19.92
N MET A 210 0.33 -0.60 -19.71
CA MET A 210 -0.64 -0.03 -20.66
C MET A 210 -0.08 0.22 -22.06
N CYS A 211 1.20 0.58 -22.16
CA CYS A 211 1.88 0.88 -23.41
C CYS A 211 2.80 -0.26 -23.89
N ALA A 212 2.88 -1.36 -23.13
CA ALA A 212 3.69 -2.54 -23.49
C ALA A 212 2.92 -3.54 -24.36
N THR A 213 1.59 -3.48 -24.38
CA THR A 213 0.71 -4.35 -25.19
C THR A 213 0.20 -3.62 -26.43
N SER A 214 -0.03 -4.37 -27.51
CA SER A 214 -0.67 -3.87 -28.72
C SER A 214 -2.16 -3.56 -28.54
N SER A 215 -2.80 -4.11 -27.49
CA SER A 215 -4.19 -3.84 -27.13
C SER A 215 -4.30 -3.52 -25.63
N PRO A 216 -4.14 -2.24 -25.24
CA PRO A 216 -4.19 -1.82 -23.84
C PRO A 216 -5.49 -2.23 -23.14
N TRP A 217 -6.60 -2.26 -23.88
CA TRP A 217 -7.93 -2.59 -23.37
C TRP A 217 -8.05 -4.01 -22.79
N THR A 218 -7.18 -4.95 -23.15
CA THR A 218 -7.20 -6.31 -22.56
C THR A 218 -6.90 -6.27 -21.06
N MET A 219 -6.07 -5.31 -20.63
CA MET A 219 -5.73 -5.08 -19.22
C MET A 219 -6.97 -4.95 -18.32
N LEU A 220 -8.07 -4.38 -18.83
CA LEU A 220 -9.31 -4.24 -18.06
C LEU A 220 -9.93 -5.61 -17.71
N ASN A 221 -9.95 -6.52 -18.67
CA ASN A 221 -10.48 -7.86 -18.45
C ASN A 221 -9.55 -8.68 -17.56
N ASP A 222 -8.24 -8.56 -17.77
CA ASP A 222 -7.22 -9.25 -16.95
C ASP A 222 -7.33 -8.79 -15.49
N HIS A 223 -7.34 -7.47 -15.25
CA HIS A 223 -7.55 -6.90 -13.92
C HIS A 223 -8.85 -7.38 -13.28
N LYS A 224 -9.96 -7.39 -14.01
CA LYS A 224 -11.24 -7.89 -13.49
C LYS A 224 -11.15 -9.35 -13.04
N ILE A 225 -10.51 -10.21 -13.84
CA ILE A 225 -10.34 -11.64 -13.53
C ILE A 225 -9.48 -11.79 -12.28
N ASP A 226 -8.34 -11.11 -12.22
CA ASP A 226 -7.42 -11.16 -11.08
C ASP A 226 -8.07 -10.61 -9.81
N LEU A 227 -8.84 -9.52 -9.90
CA LEU A 227 -9.58 -8.95 -8.78
C LEU A 227 -10.61 -9.94 -8.23
N ILE A 228 -11.41 -10.57 -9.10
CA ILE A 228 -12.41 -11.56 -8.69
C ILE A 228 -11.73 -12.77 -8.01
N HIS A 229 -10.63 -13.27 -8.57
CA HIS A 229 -9.89 -14.38 -7.96
C HIS A 229 -9.30 -14.01 -6.60
N THR A 230 -8.71 -12.81 -6.51
CA THR A 230 -8.16 -12.26 -5.27
C THR A 230 -9.24 -12.16 -4.18
N LEU A 231 -10.39 -11.57 -4.50
CA LEU A 231 -11.51 -11.44 -3.58
C LEU A 231 -12.08 -12.79 -3.14
N ARG A 232 -12.14 -13.79 -4.04
CA ARG A 232 -12.55 -15.16 -3.70
C ARG A 232 -11.57 -15.82 -2.73
N ILE A 233 -10.26 -15.69 -2.96
CA ILE A 233 -9.24 -16.21 -2.04
C ILE A 233 -9.42 -15.64 -0.64
N LEU A 234 -9.58 -14.31 -0.53
CA LEU A 234 -9.80 -13.65 0.76
C LEU A 234 -11.10 -14.10 1.42
N ARG A 235 -12.22 -14.12 0.69
CA ARG A 235 -13.54 -14.55 1.17
C ARG A 235 -13.53 -15.99 1.69
N ASP A 236 -12.95 -16.91 0.92
CA ASP A 236 -13.00 -18.34 1.19
C ASP A 236 -12.06 -18.75 2.34
N ASN A 237 -11.09 -17.90 2.71
CA ASN A 237 -10.09 -18.22 3.73
C ASN A 237 -10.15 -17.35 4.99
N LEU A 238 -10.72 -16.14 4.91
CA LEU A 238 -10.76 -15.18 6.00
C LEU A 238 -12.22 -14.78 6.29
N PRO A 239 -12.94 -15.50 7.17
CA PRO A 239 -14.29 -15.08 7.59
C PRO A 239 -14.22 -13.70 8.29
N ARG A 240 -15.30 -12.93 8.41
CA ARG A 240 -15.27 -11.61 9.09
C ARG A 240 -14.19 -10.67 8.54
N THR A 241 -14.22 -10.46 7.23
CA THR A 241 -13.26 -9.58 6.55
C THR A 241 -14.01 -8.50 5.80
N PHE A 242 -13.64 -7.25 6.07
CA PHE A 242 -14.03 -6.11 5.26
C PHE A 242 -12.86 -5.75 4.33
N VAL A 243 -13.09 -5.83 3.02
CA VAL A 243 -12.09 -5.45 2.01
C VAL A 243 -12.44 -4.06 1.50
N ALA A 244 -11.51 -3.11 1.68
CA ALA A 244 -11.60 -1.78 1.13
C ALA A 244 -10.82 -1.73 -0.18
N LEU A 245 -11.53 -1.74 -1.30
CA LEU A 245 -10.97 -1.46 -2.63
C LEU A 245 -10.76 0.05 -2.75
N ILE A 246 -9.51 0.46 -2.99
CA ILE A 246 -9.11 1.86 -3.09
C ILE A 246 -8.53 2.07 -4.48
N PRO A 247 -9.25 2.73 -5.39
CA PRO A 247 -8.73 3.01 -6.71
C PRO A 247 -7.48 3.89 -6.63
N PRO A 248 -6.42 3.59 -7.41
CA PRO A 248 -5.25 4.44 -7.48
C PRO A 248 -5.57 5.82 -8.07
N PRO A 249 -4.70 6.83 -7.86
CA PRO A 249 -4.93 8.16 -8.43
C PRO A 249 -5.00 8.15 -9.96
N HIS A 250 -5.93 8.90 -10.53
CA HIS A 250 -6.02 9.06 -11.98
C HIS A 250 -4.82 9.85 -12.52
N LEU A 251 -4.00 9.23 -13.37
CA LEU A 251 -2.69 9.77 -13.79
C LEU A 251 -2.76 11.03 -14.66
N LYS A 252 -3.94 11.45 -15.12
CA LYS A 252 -4.15 12.78 -15.72
C LYS A 252 -3.71 13.90 -14.77
N GLU A 253 -4.02 13.78 -13.49
CA GLU A 253 -3.65 14.78 -12.48
C GLU A 253 -2.13 14.80 -12.28
N LEU A 254 -1.48 13.64 -12.33
CA LEU A 254 -0.02 13.56 -12.26
C LEU A 254 0.64 14.23 -13.47
N VAL A 255 0.15 13.99 -14.69
CA VAL A 255 0.63 14.66 -15.90
C VAL A 255 0.39 16.16 -15.84
N ALA A 256 -0.76 16.60 -15.33
CA ALA A 256 -1.07 18.02 -15.15
C ALA A 256 -0.13 18.68 -14.12
N ALA A 257 0.12 18.02 -12.98
CA ALA A 257 1.01 18.50 -11.93
C ALA A 257 2.49 18.58 -12.35
N HIS A 258 2.88 17.82 -13.37
CA HIS A 258 4.23 17.87 -13.94
C HIS A 258 4.45 19.07 -14.87
N LYS A 259 3.38 19.66 -15.43
CA LYS A 259 3.51 20.84 -16.31
C LYS A 259 4.15 22.01 -15.56
N GLY A 260 5.20 22.58 -16.12
CA GLY A 260 5.94 23.68 -15.49
C GLY A 260 6.88 23.27 -14.34
N ARG A 261 7.09 21.96 -14.11
CA ARG A 261 8.05 21.42 -13.11
C ARG A 261 9.17 20.62 -13.79
N GLU A 262 9.69 21.16 -14.89
CA GLU A 262 10.54 20.47 -15.86
C GLU A 262 12.03 20.45 -15.46
N SER A 263 12.35 19.89 -14.29
CA SER A 263 13.75 19.56 -14.00
C SER A 263 14.16 18.29 -14.74
N PHE A 264 15.42 18.21 -15.17
CA PHE A 264 15.96 17.00 -15.81
C PHE A 264 15.76 15.75 -14.95
N LEU A 265 15.95 15.87 -13.63
CA LEU A 265 15.75 14.78 -12.68
C LEU A 265 14.27 14.34 -12.58
N CYS A 266 13.32 15.29 -12.60
CA CYS A 266 11.89 14.97 -12.60
C CYS A 266 11.49 14.25 -13.89
N TYR A 267 11.94 14.75 -15.03
CA TYR A 267 11.71 14.11 -16.33
C TYR A 267 12.26 12.68 -16.36
N LEU A 268 13.52 12.48 -15.95
CA LEU A 268 14.14 11.16 -15.91
C LEU A 268 13.39 10.20 -14.97
N ALA A 269 13.02 10.67 -13.77
CA ALA A 269 12.25 9.88 -12.81
C ALA A 269 10.89 9.47 -13.39
N SER A 270 10.15 10.41 -13.96
CA SER A 270 8.85 10.15 -14.58
C SER A 270 8.93 9.21 -15.78
N MET A 271 10.04 9.26 -16.54
CA MET A 271 10.30 8.32 -17.63
C MET A 271 10.58 6.89 -17.12
N ILE A 272 11.29 6.75 -16.01
CA ILE A 272 11.61 5.45 -15.41
C ILE A 272 10.38 4.84 -14.73
N GLU A 273 9.73 5.61 -13.87
CA GLU A 273 8.64 5.12 -13.01
C GLU A 273 7.31 5.03 -13.76
N CYS A 274 7.10 5.85 -14.80
CA CYS A 274 5.80 5.96 -15.46
C CYS A 274 5.90 6.30 -16.96
N SER A 275 6.72 5.52 -17.67
CA SER A 275 7.00 5.70 -19.10
C SER A 275 5.75 5.85 -19.97
N CYS A 276 4.69 5.05 -19.75
CA CYS A 276 3.47 5.11 -20.56
C CYS A 276 2.77 6.48 -20.53
N MET A 277 2.94 7.23 -19.42
CA MET A 277 2.31 8.53 -19.25
C MET A 277 3.20 9.71 -19.63
N PHE A 278 4.53 9.54 -19.59
CA PHE A 278 5.48 10.64 -19.74
C PHE A 278 6.34 10.57 -21.01
N ALA A 279 6.58 9.38 -21.56
CA ALA A 279 7.35 9.25 -22.78
C ALA A 279 6.69 9.98 -23.95
N LEU A 280 7.52 10.64 -24.76
CA LEU A 280 7.06 11.42 -25.91
C LEU A 280 6.37 10.52 -26.95
N GLN A 281 6.86 9.30 -27.13
CA GLN A 281 6.30 8.32 -28.06
C GLN A 281 4.85 7.92 -27.76
N PHE A 282 4.40 8.11 -26.52
CA PHE A 282 3.03 7.79 -26.09
C PHE A 282 2.14 9.02 -25.93
N ARG A 283 2.61 10.20 -26.34
CA ARG A 283 1.91 11.48 -26.12
C ARG A 283 0.51 11.48 -26.72
N ASP A 284 0.36 10.93 -27.92
CA ASP A 284 -0.90 10.97 -28.66
C ASP A 284 -1.91 9.92 -28.17
N GLN A 285 -1.42 8.87 -27.48
CA GLN A 285 -2.22 7.80 -26.87
C GLN A 285 -2.77 8.19 -25.48
N ARG A 286 -2.21 9.21 -24.81
CA ARG A 286 -2.63 9.62 -23.45
C ARG A 286 -4.14 9.86 -23.29
N PRO A 287 -4.85 10.51 -24.25
CA PRO A 287 -6.30 10.68 -24.14
C PRO A 287 -7.06 9.36 -24.06
N GLU A 288 -6.60 8.32 -24.76
CA GLU A 288 -7.16 6.97 -24.69
C GLU A 288 -6.81 6.29 -23.37
N TYR A 289 -5.56 6.42 -22.93
CA TYR A 289 -5.09 5.91 -21.64
C TYR A 289 -5.87 6.48 -20.45
N TYR A 290 -6.23 7.77 -20.48
CA TYR A 290 -7.10 8.35 -19.46
C TYR A 290 -8.49 7.69 -19.42
N LYS A 291 -9.08 7.38 -20.58
CA LYS A 291 -10.36 6.64 -20.62
C LYS A 291 -10.20 5.22 -20.07
N LEU A 292 -9.07 4.57 -20.34
CA LEU A 292 -8.77 3.24 -19.82
C LEU A 292 -8.67 3.25 -18.30
N ILE A 293 -7.94 4.20 -17.71
CA ILE A 293 -7.83 4.37 -16.25
C ILE A 293 -9.22 4.63 -15.63
N GLU A 294 -10.04 5.48 -16.25
CA GLU A 294 -11.41 5.70 -15.79
C GLU A 294 -12.25 4.41 -15.82
N ARG A 295 -12.11 3.58 -16.87
CA ARG A 295 -12.80 2.29 -16.96
C ARG A 295 -12.28 1.28 -15.95
N PHE A 296 -10.98 1.28 -15.67
CA PHE A 296 -10.37 0.47 -14.61
C PHE A 296 -11.00 0.79 -13.25
N HIS A 297 -11.07 2.07 -12.87
CA HIS A 297 -11.70 2.47 -11.61
C HIS A 297 -13.19 2.10 -11.53
N ASN A 298 -13.90 2.08 -12.67
CA ASN A 298 -15.30 1.65 -12.72
C ASN A 298 -15.48 0.14 -12.46
N ILE A 299 -14.47 -0.69 -12.76
CA ILE A 299 -14.49 -2.13 -12.43
C ILE A 299 -14.40 -2.33 -10.91
N GLU A 300 -13.62 -1.51 -10.21
CA GLU A 300 -13.50 -1.59 -8.76
C GLU A 300 -14.70 -1.00 -8.01
N ASN A 301 -15.49 -0.14 -8.68
CA ASN A 301 -16.71 0.46 -8.16
C ASN A 301 -17.97 -0.42 -8.32
N ILE A 302 -17.83 -1.72 -8.58
CA ILE A 302 -18.98 -2.63 -8.64
C ILE A 302 -19.61 -2.73 -7.25
N ARG A 303 -20.77 -2.08 -7.11
CA ARG A 303 -21.72 -2.34 -6.02
C ARG A 303 -22.35 -3.70 -6.30
N GLU A 304 -21.87 -4.76 -5.66
CA GLU A 304 -22.69 -5.96 -5.44
C GLU A 304 -23.71 -5.68 -4.33
#